data_AF-S5ZKR0-F1
#
_entry.id   AF-S5ZKR0-F1
#
_cell.length_a   1.000
_cell.length_b   1.000
_cell.length_c   1.000
_cell.angle_alpha   90.00
_cell.angle_beta   90.00
_cell.angle_gamma   90.00
#
_symmetry.space_group_name_H-M   'P 1'
#
loop_
_entity.id
_entity.type
_entity.pdbx_description
1 polymer ?
#
loop_
_entity_poly.entity_id
_entity_poly.type
_entity_poly.pdbx_seq_one_letter_code
_entity_poly.pdbx_strand_id
1 'polypeptide(L)'
;MLSGLSGWQQKEEFVKVKIMLFFFIFSITLISCKEKSANDLFESFVQKTSNEKYIILKTADLTPTESLDGDYLKIIENHDNTTYLLEKVKSIKETKYCIPNLVCPMTEGDIAICMLIDMYQMFDAYFDTVMYENIQRKTDSAKDFWNYIHISEDNRNEIIKKIWLLLDLI
;
A
#
# COMPACT_ATOMS: atom_id res chain seq x y z
N MET A 1 -3.94 -45.39 -40.94
CA MET A 1 -4.88 -46.48 -40.59
C MET A 1 -5.31 -46.30 -39.15
N LEU A 2 -6.41 -45.56 -38.90
CA LEU A 2 -7.13 -45.56 -37.62
C LEU A 2 -8.62 -45.55 -37.96
N SER A 3 -9.11 -46.67 -38.49
CA SER A 3 -10.53 -46.92 -38.73
C SER A 3 -10.93 -48.12 -37.89
N GLY A 4 -11.35 -47.87 -36.65
CA GLY A 4 -11.70 -48.96 -35.75
C GLY A 4 -12.20 -48.55 -34.37
N LEU A 5 -12.77 -47.35 -34.19
CA LEU A 5 -13.46 -46.98 -32.96
C LEU A 5 -14.89 -46.59 -33.29
N SER A 6 -15.84 -47.19 -32.57
CA SER A 6 -17.27 -46.88 -32.71
C SER A 6 -17.50 -45.38 -32.43
N GLY A 7 -18.48 -44.75 -33.09
CA GLY A 7 -18.72 -43.30 -32.98
C GLY A 7 -18.98 -42.79 -31.55
N TRP A 8 -19.23 -43.69 -30.60
CA TRP A 8 -19.32 -43.40 -29.16
C TRP A 8 -17.94 -43.22 -28.52
N GLN A 9 -16.96 -44.08 -28.81
CA GLN A 9 -15.59 -43.94 -28.29
C GLN A 9 -14.90 -42.69 -28.84
N GLN A 10 -15.18 -42.33 -30.10
CA GLN A 10 -14.60 -41.14 -30.72
C GLN A 10 -15.14 -39.83 -30.11
N LYS A 11 -16.42 -39.80 -29.72
CA LYS A 11 -17.01 -38.68 -28.96
C LYS A 11 -16.40 -38.54 -27.57
N GLU A 12 -16.17 -39.67 -26.89
CA GLU A 12 -15.63 -39.68 -25.53
C GLU A 12 -14.18 -39.18 -25.49
N GLU A 13 -13.34 -39.59 -26.44
CA GLU A 13 -11.98 -39.07 -26.57
C GLU A 13 -11.96 -37.58 -26.91
N PHE A 14 -12.85 -37.12 -27.79
CA PHE A 14 -12.93 -35.71 -28.14
C PHE A 14 -13.34 -34.82 -26.95
N VAL A 15 -14.21 -35.32 -26.07
CA VAL A 15 -14.58 -34.63 -24.81
C VAL A 15 -13.40 -34.62 -23.84
N LYS A 16 -12.67 -35.73 -23.67
CA LYS A 16 -11.46 -35.79 -22.82
C LYS A 16 -10.39 -34.81 -23.29
N VAL A 17 -10.14 -34.72 -24.60
CA VAL A 17 -9.18 -33.75 -25.17
C VAL A 17 -9.62 -32.31 -24.91
N LYS A 18 -10.90 -31.98 -25.07
CA LYS A 18 -11.42 -30.64 -24.76
C LYS A 18 -11.30 -30.27 -23.28
N ILE A 19 -11.57 -31.22 -22.39
CA ILE A 19 -11.42 -31.04 -20.94
C ILE A 19 -9.95 -30.82 -20.58
N MET A 20 -9.03 -31.62 -21.13
CA MET A 20 -7.59 -31.42 -20.93
C MET A 20 -7.11 -30.05 -21.45
N LEU A 21 -7.58 -29.63 -22.63
CA LEU A 21 -7.24 -28.32 -23.19
C LEU A 21 -7.74 -27.18 -22.29
N PHE A 22 -8.94 -27.34 -21.72
CA PHE A 22 -9.52 -26.36 -20.79
C PHE A 22 -8.68 -26.23 -19.51
N PHE A 23 -8.25 -27.36 -18.92
CA PHE A 23 -7.35 -27.33 -17.76
C PHE A 23 -5.97 -26.74 -18.09
N PHE A 24 -5.47 -26.96 -19.31
CA PHE A 24 -4.20 -26.39 -19.77
C PHE A 24 -4.28 -24.86 -19.96
N ILE A 25 -5.37 -24.35 -20.53
CA ILE A 25 -5.62 -22.91 -20.64
C ILE A 25 -5.80 -22.29 -19.25
N PHE A 26 -6.54 -22.95 -18.35
CA PHE A 26 -6.74 -22.50 -16.97
C PHE A 26 -5.43 -22.44 -16.17
N SER A 27 -4.54 -23.42 -16.36
CA SER A 27 -3.23 -23.41 -15.71
C SER A 27 -2.29 -22.33 -16.28
N ILE A 28 -2.36 -22.01 -17.58
CA ILE A 28 -1.62 -20.86 -18.14
C ILE A 28 -2.16 -19.53 -17.59
N THR A 29 -3.47 -19.40 -17.36
CA THR A 29 -4.05 -18.18 -16.76
C THR A 29 -3.68 -18.00 -15.28
N LEU A 30 -3.35 -19.08 -14.56
CA LEU A 30 -2.92 -19.00 -13.15
C LEU A 30 -1.42 -18.69 -12.98
N ILE A 31 -0.59 -18.93 -13.99
CA ILE A 31 0.87 -18.75 -13.88
C ILE A 31 1.30 -17.27 -14.07
N SER A 32 0.45 -16.40 -14.64
CA SER A 32 0.86 -15.07 -15.10
C SER A 32 0.44 -13.88 -14.24
N CYS A 33 -0.20 -14.08 -13.08
CA CYS A 33 -0.32 -13.02 -12.07
C CYS A 33 0.75 -13.25 -11.00
N LYS A 34 2.00 -12.88 -11.29
CA LYS A 34 2.99 -12.72 -10.23
C LYS A 34 2.49 -11.58 -9.36
N GLU A 35 1.99 -11.93 -8.17
CA GLU A 35 1.56 -10.95 -7.19
C GLU A 35 2.72 -9.99 -6.94
N LYS A 36 2.48 -8.69 -7.16
CA LYS A 36 3.52 -7.68 -6.95
C LYS A 36 3.89 -7.69 -5.48
N SER A 37 5.18 -7.71 -5.17
CA SER A 37 5.63 -7.59 -3.79
C SER A 37 5.27 -6.21 -3.22
N ALA A 38 5.23 -6.08 -1.89
CA ALA A 38 5.06 -4.79 -1.20
C ALA A 38 6.03 -3.72 -1.70
N ASN A 39 7.28 -4.14 -1.97
CA ASN A 39 8.33 -3.28 -2.52
C ASN A 39 7.98 -2.79 -3.93
N ASP A 40 7.55 -3.69 -4.82
CA ASP A 40 7.20 -3.31 -6.19
C ASP A 40 5.98 -2.38 -6.23
N LEU A 41 4.99 -2.62 -5.36
CA LEU A 41 3.82 -1.75 -5.21
C LEU A 41 4.22 -0.37 -4.71
N PHE A 42 5.01 -0.31 -3.64
CA PHE A 42 5.40 0.95 -3.02
C PHE A 42 6.29 1.77 -3.95
N GLU A 43 7.31 1.17 -4.57
CA GLU A 43 8.20 1.87 -5.51
C GLU A 43 7.42 2.36 -6.73
N SER A 44 6.52 1.53 -7.29
CA SER A 44 5.59 1.95 -8.36
C SER A 44 4.76 3.16 -7.94
N PHE A 45 4.24 3.14 -6.71
CA PHE A 45 3.42 4.22 -6.17
C PHE A 45 4.20 5.53 -5.98
N VAL A 46 5.36 5.50 -5.31
CA VAL A 46 6.14 6.71 -5.00
C VAL A 46 6.85 7.30 -6.22
N GLN A 47 7.17 6.48 -7.23
CA GLN A 47 7.82 6.92 -8.48
C GLN A 47 6.81 7.34 -9.56
N LYS A 48 5.52 7.38 -9.24
CA LYS A 48 4.47 7.73 -10.19
C LYS A 48 4.77 9.06 -10.90
N THR A 49 4.80 9.02 -12.22
CA THR A 49 5.05 10.20 -13.04
C THR A 49 3.78 11.03 -13.17
N SER A 50 3.92 12.34 -13.02
CA SER A 50 2.86 13.32 -13.25
C SER A 50 3.46 14.57 -13.89
N ASN A 51 2.67 15.21 -14.75
CA ASN A 51 2.97 16.53 -15.33
C ASN A 51 2.75 17.67 -14.31
N GLU A 52 2.04 17.39 -13.22
CA GLU A 52 1.86 18.32 -12.13
C GLU A 52 3.16 18.46 -11.30
N LYS A 53 3.34 19.64 -10.70
CA LYS A 53 4.48 19.89 -9.81
C LYS A 53 4.44 18.98 -8.59
N TYR A 54 3.25 18.74 -8.04
CA TYR A 54 3.01 17.84 -6.91
C TYR A 54 1.75 17.01 -7.16
N ILE A 55 1.68 15.84 -6.56
CA ILE A 55 0.53 14.92 -6.56
C ILE A 55 -0.10 14.99 -5.18
N ILE A 56 -1.37 15.33 -5.08
CA ILE A 56 -2.07 15.32 -3.78
C ILE A 56 -2.26 13.86 -3.34
N LEU A 57 -1.69 13.51 -2.18
CA LEU A 57 -1.90 12.21 -1.56
C LEU A 57 -3.35 12.12 -1.05
N LYS A 58 -4.04 11.06 -1.47
CA LYS A 58 -5.36 10.69 -0.97
C LYS A 58 -5.20 9.56 0.05
N THR A 59 -5.74 9.75 1.25
CA THR A 59 -5.76 8.75 2.34
C THR A 59 -7.19 8.26 2.58
N ALA A 60 -7.32 7.10 3.21
CA ALA A 60 -8.58 6.40 3.46
C ALA A 60 -9.51 7.15 4.42
N ASP A 61 -8.95 8.01 5.28
CA ASP A 61 -9.73 8.85 6.20
C ASP A 61 -10.57 9.93 5.47
N LEU A 62 -10.02 10.51 4.40
CA LEU A 62 -10.63 11.65 3.70
C LEU A 62 -11.24 11.27 2.34
N THR A 63 -10.99 10.05 1.88
CA THR A 63 -11.30 9.61 0.51
C THR A 63 -12.03 8.28 0.54
N PRO A 64 -13.16 8.14 -0.19
CA PRO A 64 -13.80 6.84 -0.40
C PRO A 64 -12.79 5.82 -0.94
N THR A 65 -12.84 4.59 -0.44
CA THR A 65 -11.88 3.52 -0.76
C THR A 65 -11.76 3.28 -2.27
N GLU A 66 -12.87 3.33 -3.02
CA GLU A 66 -12.88 3.17 -4.47
C GLU A 66 -12.13 4.28 -5.25
N SER A 67 -11.81 5.39 -4.58
CA SER A 67 -11.12 6.55 -5.16
C SER A 67 -9.65 6.62 -4.77
N LEU A 68 -9.15 5.68 -3.96
CA LEU A 68 -7.74 5.54 -3.63
C LEU A 68 -6.95 4.96 -4.81
N ASP A 69 -5.64 5.23 -4.83
CA ASP A 69 -4.76 4.60 -5.80
C ASP A 69 -4.72 3.07 -5.58
N GLY A 70 -4.76 2.30 -6.66
CA GLY A 70 -4.84 0.84 -6.57
C GLY A 70 -3.60 0.19 -5.96
N ASP A 71 -2.41 0.76 -6.14
CA ASP A 71 -1.20 0.25 -5.48
C ASP A 71 -1.21 0.64 -3.99
N TYR A 72 -1.68 1.85 -3.65
CA TYR A 72 -1.89 2.28 -2.26
C TYR A 72 -2.86 1.37 -1.50
N LEU A 73 -4.02 1.11 -2.10
CA LEU A 73 -5.07 0.28 -1.51
C LEU A 73 -4.56 -1.14 -1.22
N LYS A 74 -3.88 -1.77 -2.19
CA LYS A 74 -3.30 -3.11 -2.01
C LYS A 74 -2.26 -3.17 -0.89
N ILE A 75 -1.51 -2.08 -0.70
CA ILE A 75 -0.53 -2.02 0.38
C ILE A 75 -1.25 -2.02 1.73
N ILE A 76 -2.24 -1.14 1.91
CA ILE A 76 -2.93 -0.96 3.20
C ILE A 76 -3.89 -2.11 3.55
N GLU A 77 -4.37 -2.89 2.58
CA GLU A 77 -5.21 -4.06 2.82
C GLU A 77 -4.43 -5.29 3.35
N ASN A 78 -3.10 -5.30 3.21
CA ASN A 78 -2.26 -6.42 3.61
C ASN A 78 -1.32 -6.07 4.78
N HIS A 79 -1.64 -6.58 5.97
CA HIS A 79 -0.88 -6.36 7.20
C HIS A 79 0.50 -7.04 7.21
N ASP A 80 0.77 -8.00 6.32
CA ASP A 80 2.11 -8.58 6.18
C ASP A 80 3.13 -7.54 5.68
N ASN A 81 2.66 -6.40 5.14
CA ASN A 81 3.49 -5.30 4.71
C ASN A 81 4.06 -4.46 5.87
N THR A 82 3.62 -4.68 7.11
CA THR A 82 3.98 -3.83 8.26
C THR A 82 5.48 -3.70 8.46
N THR A 83 6.23 -4.81 8.50
CA THR A 83 7.70 -4.75 8.67
C THR A 83 8.37 -3.95 7.55
N TYR A 84 7.90 -4.12 6.31
CA TYR A 84 8.42 -3.38 5.17
C TYR A 84 8.15 -1.88 5.31
N LEU A 85 6.92 -1.49 5.67
CA LEU A 85 6.55 -0.08 5.86
C LEU A 85 7.33 0.55 7.04
N LEU A 86 7.54 -0.18 8.13
CA LEU A 86 8.33 0.27 9.28
C LEU A 86 9.82 0.43 8.99
N GLU A 87 10.36 -0.26 7.98
CA GLU A 87 11.70 0.06 7.47
C GLU A 87 11.66 1.30 6.56
N LYS A 88 10.60 1.47 5.76
CA LYS A 88 10.43 2.62 4.87
C LYS A 88 10.20 3.94 5.59
N VAL A 89 9.60 3.98 6.79
CA VAL A 89 9.38 5.24 7.54
C VAL A 89 10.67 6.04 7.80
N LYS A 90 11.82 5.38 7.79
CA LYS A 90 13.16 6.00 7.97
C LYS A 90 13.65 6.74 6.71
N SER A 91 13.04 6.50 5.55
CA SER A 91 13.47 7.07 4.28
C SER A 91 13.13 8.56 4.21
N ILE A 92 14.15 9.40 4.01
CA ILE A 92 14.02 10.85 3.81
C ILE A 92 13.97 11.23 2.32
N LYS A 93 13.91 10.26 1.41
CA LYS A 93 13.90 10.52 -0.03
C LYS A 93 12.60 11.23 -0.42
N GLU A 94 12.72 12.44 -0.94
CA GLU A 94 11.59 13.23 -1.40
C GLU A 94 10.83 12.54 -2.54
N THR A 95 9.53 12.76 -2.56
CA THR A 95 8.60 12.28 -3.59
C THR A 95 7.87 13.47 -4.21
N LYS A 96 7.08 13.20 -5.25
CA LYS A 96 6.16 14.21 -5.80
C LYS A 96 4.88 14.38 -4.97
N TYR A 97 4.64 13.54 -3.97
CA TYR A 97 3.41 13.62 -3.20
C TYR A 97 3.43 14.79 -2.22
N CYS A 98 2.27 15.36 -1.96
CA CYS A 98 2.05 16.32 -0.89
C CYS A 98 0.71 16.05 -0.19
N ILE A 99 0.58 16.53 1.03
CA ILE A 99 -0.69 16.52 1.76
C ILE A 99 -1.45 17.81 1.45
N PRO A 100 -2.78 17.77 1.28
CA PRO A 100 -3.57 18.98 1.16
C PRO A 100 -3.22 19.99 2.27
N ASN A 101 -3.01 21.25 1.89
CA ASN A 101 -2.65 22.37 2.79
C ASN A 101 -1.23 22.34 3.39
N LEU A 102 -0.40 21.33 3.05
CA LEU A 102 1.02 21.30 3.32
C LEU A 102 1.79 21.74 2.07
N VAL A 103 2.65 22.76 2.18
CA VAL A 103 3.44 23.30 1.05
C VAL A 103 4.83 22.68 1.01
N CYS A 104 4.95 21.38 1.31
CA CYS A 104 6.21 20.65 1.16
C CYS A 104 5.97 19.26 0.54
N PRO A 105 6.94 18.78 -0.28
CA PRO A 105 6.92 17.41 -0.76
C PRO A 105 7.09 16.44 0.43
N MET A 106 6.36 15.33 0.36
CA MET A 106 6.50 14.22 1.29
C MET A 106 7.72 13.38 0.94
N THR A 107 8.34 12.82 1.96
CA THR A 107 9.33 11.75 1.83
C THR A 107 8.65 10.39 1.67
N GLU A 108 9.38 9.39 1.16
CA GLU A 108 8.93 8.00 1.18
C GLU A 108 8.51 7.57 2.60
N GLY A 109 9.24 8.03 3.63
CA GLY A 109 8.90 7.73 5.01
C GLY A 109 7.58 8.34 5.46
N ASP A 110 7.26 9.55 5.01
CA ASP A 110 5.97 10.18 5.33
C ASP A 110 4.80 9.40 4.70
N ILE A 111 4.98 8.94 3.46
CA ILE A 111 3.98 8.10 2.77
C ILE A 111 3.80 6.76 3.51
N ALA A 112 4.89 6.14 3.95
CA ALA A 112 4.83 4.90 4.71
C ALA A 112 4.11 5.07 6.06
N ILE A 113 4.30 6.21 6.74
CA ILE A 113 3.54 6.58 7.95
C ILE A 113 2.04 6.67 7.63
N CYS A 114 1.65 7.37 6.56
CA CYS A 114 0.25 7.43 6.13
C CYS A 114 -0.34 6.04 5.86
N MET A 115 0.39 5.18 5.14
CA MET A 115 -0.06 3.81 4.84
C MET A 115 -0.23 2.97 6.11
N LEU A 116 0.67 3.10 7.10
CA LEU A 116 0.53 2.41 8.39
C LEU A 116 -0.70 2.89 9.17
N ILE A 117 -0.95 4.20 9.19
CA ILE A 117 -2.14 4.79 9.83
C ILE A 117 -3.41 4.23 9.19
N ASP A 118 -3.50 4.26 7.86
CA ASP A 118 -4.68 3.78 7.12
C ASP A 118 -4.85 2.25 7.24
N MET A 119 -3.76 1.48 7.19
CA MET A 119 -3.76 0.01 7.34
C MET A 119 -4.33 -0.44 8.68
N TYR A 120 -3.89 0.18 9.77
CA TYR A 120 -4.31 -0.16 11.13
C TYR A 120 -5.54 0.63 11.58
N GLN A 121 -6.08 1.50 10.72
CA GLN A 121 -7.19 2.39 11.03
C GLN A 121 -6.95 3.13 12.35
N MET A 122 -5.76 3.72 12.49
CA MET A 122 -5.38 4.47 13.70
C MET A 122 -6.19 5.79 13.74
N PHE A 123 -7.42 5.71 14.25
CA PHE A 123 -8.32 6.85 14.43
C PHE A 123 -7.86 7.79 15.56
N ASP A 124 -8.53 8.95 15.66
CA ASP A 124 -8.26 10.04 16.60
C ASP A 124 -7.85 9.60 18.01
N ALA A 125 -8.42 8.55 18.62
CA ALA A 125 -8.01 8.10 19.96
C ALA A 125 -6.55 7.58 20.03
N TYR A 126 -6.08 6.90 18.98
CA TYR A 126 -4.69 6.45 18.84
C TYR A 126 -3.80 7.58 18.37
N PHE A 127 -4.32 8.38 17.42
CA PHE A 127 -3.71 9.60 16.97
C PHE A 127 -3.43 10.50 18.18
N ASP A 128 -4.35 10.66 19.12
CA ASP A 128 -4.23 11.49 20.32
C ASP A 128 -3.08 11.04 21.24
N THR A 129 -2.83 9.74 21.35
CA THR A 129 -1.71 9.24 22.18
C THR A 129 -0.35 9.50 21.51
N VAL A 130 -0.28 9.45 20.19
CA VAL A 130 0.93 9.79 19.42
C VAL A 130 1.11 11.30 19.26
N MET A 131 0.00 12.03 19.13
CA MET A 131 -0.09 13.44 18.72
C MET A 131 -0.23 14.40 19.91
N TYR A 132 -1.12 14.15 20.87
CA TYR A 132 -1.31 15.07 22.00
C TYR A 132 -0.18 14.97 23.03
N GLU A 133 0.37 13.79 23.31
CA GLU A 133 1.44 13.67 24.31
C GLU A 133 2.72 14.42 23.90
N ASN A 134 3.03 14.49 22.61
CA ASN A 134 4.26 15.11 22.11
C ASN A 134 4.06 16.55 21.66
N ILE A 135 2.81 16.93 21.40
CA ILE A 135 2.47 18.22 20.79
C ILE A 135 1.47 19.04 21.61
N GLN A 136 1.29 18.70 22.90
CA GLN A 136 0.65 19.57 23.91
C GLN A 136 1.44 20.87 24.08
N ARG A 137 1.20 21.82 23.16
CA ARG A 137 1.23 23.29 23.29
C ARG A 137 1.12 24.06 21.95
N LYS A 138 1.12 23.46 20.76
CA LYS A 138 1.28 24.27 19.51
C LYS A 138 0.54 23.84 18.23
N THR A 139 -0.22 22.76 18.19
CA THR A 139 -0.67 22.21 16.90
C THR A 139 -2.14 21.80 16.92
N ASP A 140 -2.96 22.47 16.10
CA ASP A 140 -4.42 22.33 16.07
C ASP A 140 -4.89 21.60 14.80
N SER A 141 -3.97 21.09 13.96
CA SER A 141 -4.29 20.52 12.64
C SER A 141 -3.30 19.46 12.14
N ALA A 142 -3.71 18.62 11.18
CA ALA A 142 -2.83 17.66 10.49
C ALA A 142 -1.59 18.33 9.88
N LYS A 143 -1.72 19.56 9.40
CA LYS A 143 -0.61 20.37 8.89
C LYS A 143 0.49 20.56 9.93
N ASP A 144 0.10 20.77 11.17
CA ASP A 144 1.03 21.08 12.24
C ASP A 144 1.81 19.83 12.70
N PHE A 145 1.22 18.65 12.61
CA PHE A 145 1.92 17.37 12.79
C PHE A 145 3.02 17.15 11.76
N TRP A 146 2.70 17.35 10.48
CA TRP A 146 3.71 17.19 9.43
C TRP A 146 4.80 18.25 9.53
N ASN A 147 4.45 19.48 9.90
CA ASN A 147 5.44 20.49 10.26
C ASN A 147 6.33 20.01 11.41
N TYR A 148 5.75 19.42 12.47
CA TYR A 148 6.52 18.88 13.59
C TYR A 148 7.48 17.77 13.18
N ILE A 149 7.03 16.78 12.39
CA ILE A 149 7.89 15.71 11.85
C ILE A 149 9.03 16.28 11.01
N HIS A 150 8.75 17.32 10.22
CA HIS A 150 9.74 17.92 9.31
C HIS A 150 10.68 18.93 9.99
N ILE A 151 10.47 19.28 11.27
CA ILE A 151 11.38 20.17 12.01
C ILE A 151 12.74 19.51 12.28
N SER A 152 12.77 18.22 12.67
CA SER A 152 14.01 17.53 13.01
C SER A 152 13.92 16.01 12.83
N GLU A 153 15.07 15.37 12.68
CA GLU A 153 15.17 13.91 12.67
C GLU A 153 14.72 13.28 14.00
N ASP A 154 15.01 13.94 15.13
CA ASP A 154 14.58 13.49 16.45
C ASP A 154 13.06 13.42 16.57
N ASN A 155 12.34 14.44 16.07
CA ASN A 155 10.87 14.46 16.07
C ASN A 155 10.31 13.30 15.24
N ARG A 156 10.87 13.06 14.05
CA ARG A 156 10.50 11.92 13.20
C ARG A 156 10.73 10.59 13.93
N ASN A 157 11.90 10.42 14.53
CA ASN A 157 12.26 9.19 15.25
C ASN A 157 11.36 8.95 16.46
N GLU A 158 10.92 10.02 17.13
CA GLU A 158 9.96 9.94 18.24
C GLU A 158 8.60 9.41 17.77
N ILE A 159 8.05 9.97 16.69
CA ILE A 159 6.79 9.48 16.09
C ILE A 159 6.92 8.03 15.64
N ILE A 160 8.02 7.67 14.99
CA ILE A 160 8.29 6.28 14.58
C ILE A 160 8.24 5.35 15.80
N LYS A 161 8.96 5.66 16.89
CA LYS A 161 8.94 4.84 18.11
C LYS A 161 7.52 4.66 18.68
N LYS A 162 6.70 5.70 18.66
CA LYS A 162 5.32 5.61 19.14
C LYS A 162 4.45 4.72 18.25
N ILE A 163 4.60 4.80 16.93
CA ILE A 163 3.94 3.87 16.00
C ILE A 163 4.36 2.42 16.30
N TRP A 164 5.66 2.18 16.50
CA TRP A 164 6.15 0.84 16.86
C TRP A 164 5.54 0.30 18.17
N LEU A 165 5.41 1.15 19.19
CA LEU A 165 4.78 0.79 20.47
C LEU A 165 3.29 0.48 20.30
N LEU A 166 2.57 1.29 19.51
CA LEU A 166 1.13 1.08 19.27
C LEU A 166 0.83 -0.22 18.53
N LEU A 167 1.76 -0.68 17.71
CA LEU A 167 1.64 -1.93 16.98
C LEU A 167 2.04 -3.15 17.82
N ASP A 168 2.41 -2.96 19.10
CA ASP A 168 2.95 -4.01 19.98
C ASP A 168 4.18 -4.73 19.39
N LEU A 169 5.01 -4.01 18.62
CA LEU A 169 6.16 -4.56 17.89
C LEU A 169 7.51 -4.37 18.60
N ILE A 170 7.51 -3.89 19.85
CA ILE A 170 8.67 -3.74 20.76
C ILE A 170 8.28 -4.32 22.12
#